data_AF-A0A1F2ETP2-F1
#
_entry.id   AF-A0A1F2ETP2-F1
#
_cell.length_a   1.000
_cell.length_b   1.000
_cell.length_c   1.000
_cell.angle_alpha   90.00
_cell.angle_beta   90.00
_cell.angle_gamma   90.00
#
_symmetry.space_group_name_H-M   'P 1'
#
loop_
_entity.id
_entity.type
_entity.pdbx_description
1 polymer ?
#
loop_
_entity_poly.entity_id
_entity_poly.type
_entity_poly.pdbx_seq_one_letter_code
_entity_poly.pdbx_strand_id
1 'polypeptide(L)'
;MDATNIDFSTVSDELGFRYGQADAPVKLYAYLNVECPFSRKFEQQNTAIIQEFVEAGKVQYIVKPVDRPTGHLRKGNVMHSYLTYDDPENAFKQLTEMFKTRQEWTELDEAGVAEYAENQLGYRKQDHDDIQEAIKAEAAEVGAKTVPTAYVFGQVFDEHEDNNTIRDWFNAAYQTATQTAVFDFAADKLDLDNVTDKRAIKYGQDDAPIKVTEYLNFRCQGSKNFEDKMSEKLEALADEGKIQRIIKHVDIDKAGLSKGEVINRFVDYSDQEKAYKQFKEVFARHGEWKTTDFRGIVDYAIETLSYQYQGNRLQNDIVKAEFEAIGGTATPTIVVNSEKAFVGPTASEDLAAYLDEKIAQ
;
A
#
# COMPACT_ATOMS: atom_id res chain seq x y z
N MET A 1 -13.08 9.04 7.43
CA MET A 1 -12.02 8.86 8.45
C MET A 1 -10.80 9.72 8.12
N ASP A 2 -10.00 10.18 9.09
CA ASP A 2 -8.67 10.77 8.84
C ASP A 2 -7.60 9.67 8.94
N ALA A 3 -7.15 9.16 7.79
CA ALA A 3 -6.21 8.05 7.72
C ALA A 3 -4.75 8.46 7.99
N THR A 4 -4.45 9.77 8.11
CA THR A 4 -3.06 10.27 8.18
C THR A 4 -2.34 9.96 9.49
N ASN A 5 -3.07 9.54 10.52
CA ASN A 5 -2.56 9.26 11.87
C ASN A 5 -2.78 7.81 12.31
N ILE A 6 -3.02 6.89 11.37
CA ILE A 6 -3.30 5.48 11.66
C ILE A 6 -2.06 4.65 11.31
N ASP A 7 -1.52 3.94 12.31
CA ASP A 7 -0.29 3.15 12.19
C ASP A 7 -0.57 1.68 12.56
N PHE A 8 -0.64 0.83 11.55
CA PHE A 8 -0.86 -0.60 11.70
C PHE A 8 0.43 -1.42 11.86
N SER A 9 1.60 -0.77 12.02
CA SER A 9 2.87 -1.50 12.15
C SER A 9 2.97 -2.34 13.43
N THR A 10 2.13 -2.06 14.44
CA THR A 10 2.09 -2.78 15.72
C THR A 10 0.85 -3.65 15.90
N VAL A 11 0.01 -3.82 14.86
CA VAL A 11 -1.22 -4.62 14.97
C VAL A 11 -0.90 -6.10 15.20
N SER A 12 -1.61 -6.72 16.14
CA SER A 12 -1.49 -8.14 16.48
C SER A 12 -2.37 -9.01 15.60
N ASP A 13 -1.85 -10.14 15.16
CA ASP A 13 -2.62 -11.20 14.51
C ASP A 13 -3.43 -12.03 15.53
N GLU A 14 -3.07 -11.94 16.80
CA GLU A 14 -3.59 -12.83 17.84
C GLU A 14 -4.85 -12.29 18.52
N LEU A 15 -5.08 -10.97 18.48
CA LEU A 15 -6.23 -10.33 19.11
C LEU A 15 -7.47 -10.34 18.22
N GLY A 16 -8.61 -10.74 18.79
CA GLY A 16 -9.88 -10.91 18.11
C GLY A 16 -10.08 -12.34 17.60
N PHE A 17 -10.97 -12.52 16.62
CA PHE A 17 -11.15 -13.81 15.97
C PHE A 17 -10.65 -13.79 14.52
N ARG A 18 -10.13 -14.94 14.07
CA ARG A 18 -9.43 -15.10 12.79
C ARG A 18 -10.22 -16.00 11.85
N TYR A 19 -11.05 -15.41 11.00
CA TYR A 19 -11.86 -16.12 10.01
C TYR A 19 -11.07 -16.41 8.72
N GLY A 20 -11.10 -17.65 8.25
CA GLY A 20 -10.32 -18.12 7.10
C GLY A 20 -9.07 -18.93 7.44
N GLN A 21 -8.32 -19.31 6.39
CA GLN A 21 -7.12 -20.15 6.52
C GLN A 21 -6.01 -19.44 7.32
N ALA A 22 -5.39 -20.15 8.28
CA ALA A 22 -4.36 -19.59 9.16
C ALA A 22 -3.09 -19.17 8.40
N ASP A 23 -2.74 -19.93 7.37
CA ASP A 23 -1.60 -19.69 6.47
C ASP A 23 -1.96 -18.77 5.29
N ALA A 24 -3.17 -18.19 5.25
CA ALA A 24 -3.49 -17.22 4.23
C ALA A 24 -2.49 -16.05 4.29
N PRO A 25 -1.90 -15.69 3.14
CA PRO A 25 -0.71 -14.85 3.05
C PRO A 25 -1.02 -13.37 3.31
N VAL A 26 -2.28 -12.95 3.14
CA VAL A 26 -2.75 -11.59 3.41
C VAL A 26 -3.59 -11.58 4.67
N LYS A 27 -3.35 -10.61 5.56
CA LYS A 27 -4.20 -10.33 6.71
C LYS A 27 -5.03 -9.07 6.47
N LEU A 28 -6.35 -9.19 6.63
CA LEU A 28 -7.27 -8.07 6.70
C LEU A 28 -7.66 -7.87 8.16
N TYR A 29 -7.40 -6.70 8.71
CA TYR A 29 -7.80 -6.37 10.09
C TYR A 29 -9.02 -5.46 10.04
N ALA A 30 -10.04 -5.71 10.86
CA ALA A 30 -11.17 -4.80 10.99
C ALA A 30 -11.55 -4.55 12.45
N TYR A 31 -11.48 -3.29 12.85
CA TYR A 31 -12.03 -2.80 14.09
C TYR A 31 -13.50 -2.45 13.89
N LEU A 32 -14.39 -3.20 14.54
CA LEU A 32 -15.83 -3.08 14.38
C LEU A 32 -16.52 -2.93 15.74
N ASN A 33 -17.72 -2.35 15.73
CA ASN A 33 -18.62 -2.46 16.88
C ASN A 33 -20.02 -2.84 16.36
N VAL A 34 -20.62 -3.89 16.90
CA VAL A 34 -21.85 -4.47 16.34
C VAL A 34 -23.08 -3.56 16.50
N GLU A 35 -23.04 -2.58 17.40
CA GLU A 35 -24.09 -1.55 17.52
C GLU A 35 -23.91 -0.40 16.51
N CYS A 36 -22.71 -0.25 15.93
CA CYS A 36 -22.43 0.83 15.00
C CYS A 36 -23.15 0.62 13.65
N PRO A 37 -24.00 1.55 13.19
CA PRO A 37 -24.67 1.45 11.89
C PRO A 37 -23.68 1.48 10.72
N PHE A 38 -22.53 2.16 10.87
CA PHE A 38 -21.48 2.19 9.86
C PHE A 38 -20.72 0.86 9.78
N SER A 39 -20.43 0.20 10.92
CA SER A 39 -19.85 -1.15 10.92
C SER A 39 -20.81 -2.17 10.30
N ARG A 40 -22.11 -2.03 10.53
CA ARG A 40 -23.12 -2.83 9.83
C ARG A 40 -23.07 -2.62 8.32
N LYS A 41 -23.00 -1.35 7.89
CA LYS A 41 -22.95 -1.00 6.46
C LYS A 41 -21.68 -1.57 5.81
N PHE A 42 -20.53 -1.46 6.49
CA PHE A 42 -19.27 -2.08 6.06
C PHE A 42 -19.43 -3.58 5.82
N GLU A 43 -19.96 -4.33 6.79
CA GLU A 43 -20.19 -5.77 6.60
C GLU A 43 -21.14 -6.02 5.41
N GLN A 44 -22.30 -5.35 5.37
CA GLN A 44 -23.27 -5.55 4.29
C GLN A 44 -22.71 -5.33 2.88
N GLN A 45 -21.79 -4.38 2.72
CA GLN A 45 -21.17 -4.06 1.43
C GLN A 45 -20.00 -4.99 1.10
N ASN A 46 -19.20 -5.34 2.10
CA ASN A 46 -17.88 -5.93 1.90
C ASN A 46 -17.84 -7.44 2.18
N THR A 47 -18.81 -8.02 2.91
CA THR A 47 -18.80 -9.44 3.26
C THR A 47 -18.63 -10.34 2.03
N ALA A 48 -19.35 -10.06 0.93
CA ALA A 48 -19.28 -10.90 -0.26
C ALA A 48 -17.87 -10.96 -0.88
N ILE A 49 -17.18 -9.81 -0.96
CA ILE A 49 -15.81 -9.78 -1.48
C ILE A 49 -14.80 -10.31 -0.47
N ILE A 50 -14.97 -10.04 0.82
CA ILE A 50 -14.12 -10.62 1.87
C ILE A 50 -14.21 -12.15 1.83
N GLN A 51 -15.42 -12.70 1.75
CA GLN A 51 -15.65 -14.14 1.63
C GLN A 51 -15.03 -14.73 0.36
N GLU A 52 -15.19 -14.07 -0.80
CA GLU A 52 -14.55 -14.51 -2.05
C GLU A 52 -13.04 -14.76 -1.87
N PHE A 53 -12.34 -13.87 -1.16
CA PHE A 53 -10.90 -13.99 -0.94
C PHE A 53 -10.53 -14.91 0.23
N VAL A 54 -11.35 -14.99 1.27
CA VAL A 54 -11.18 -15.91 2.40
C VAL A 54 -11.36 -17.36 1.96
N GLU A 55 -12.43 -17.66 1.22
CA GLU A 55 -12.72 -18.99 0.68
C GLU A 55 -11.64 -19.45 -0.31
N ALA A 56 -11.06 -18.51 -1.07
CA ALA A 56 -9.94 -18.76 -1.96
C ALA A 56 -8.59 -18.97 -1.22
N GLY A 57 -8.56 -18.89 0.12
CA GLY A 57 -7.33 -19.00 0.92
C GLY A 57 -6.36 -17.83 0.75
N LYS A 58 -6.81 -16.71 0.17
CA LYS A 58 -5.95 -15.57 -0.17
C LYS A 58 -5.80 -14.58 0.97
N VAL A 59 -6.87 -14.40 1.75
CA VAL A 59 -6.96 -13.45 2.86
C VAL A 59 -7.43 -14.19 4.10
N GLN A 60 -6.83 -13.89 5.24
CA GLN A 60 -7.40 -14.18 6.55
C GLN A 60 -8.05 -12.90 7.08
N TYR A 61 -9.31 -13.00 7.50
CA TYR A 61 -10.05 -11.88 8.05
C TYR A 61 -9.95 -11.89 9.58
N ILE A 62 -9.22 -10.93 10.13
CA ILE A 62 -8.99 -10.75 11.56
C ILE A 62 -9.92 -9.65 12.08
N VAL A 63 -11.00 -10.07 12.73
CA VAL A 63 -12.02 -9.16 13.25
C VAL A 63 -11.74 -8.85 14.70
N LYS A 64 -11.75 -7.55 15.02
CA LYS A 64 -11.45 -6.98 16.33
C LYS A 64 -12.66 -6.18 16.82
N PRO A 65 -13.57 -6.81 17.58
CA PRO A 65 -14.72 -6.12 18.18
C PRO A 65 -14.27 -5.11 19.24
N VAL A 66 -14.37 -3.82 18.94
CA VAL A 66 -13.90 -2.75 19.82
C VAL A 66 -15.00 -2.26 20.74
N ASP A 67 -14.78 -2.44 22.03
CA ASP A 67 -15.66 -1.92 23.06
C ASP A 67 -15.55 -0.39 23.18
N ARG A 68 -16.71 0.25 23.31
CA ARG A 68 -16.84 1.69 23.52
C ARG A 68 -17.55 1.91 24.85
N PRO A 69 -16.84 2.29 25.94
CA PRO A 69 -17.41 2.34 27.28
C PRO A 69 -18.36 3.53 27.49
N THR A 70 -18.43 4.46 26.54
CA THR A 70 -19.28 5.66 26.61
C THR A 70 -20.09 5.82 25.34
N GLY A 71 -21.31 6.36 25.48
CA GLY A 71 -22.16 6.72 24.36
C GLY A 71 -23.05 5.58 23.87
N HIS A 72 -23.53 5.71 22.64
CA HIS A 72 -24.54 4.84 22.04
C HIS A 72 -23.97 3.54 21.47
N LEU A 73 -22.72 3.17 21.76
CA LEU A 73 -22.07 1.95 21.26
C LEU A 73 -21.83 0.90 22.37
N ARG A 74 -22.29 1.18 23.59
CA ARG A 74 -22.10 0.32 24.76
C ARG A 74 -22.85 -1.00 24.68
N LYS A 75 -24.00 -1.04 24.01
CA LYS A 75 -24.77 -2.28 23.81
C LYS A 75 -24.03 -3.23 22.89
N GLY A 76 -23.23 -2.68 21.98
CA GLY A 76 -22.26 -3.44 21.18
C GLY A 76 -21.31 -4.25 22.07
N ASN A 77 -20.80 -3.66 23.16
CA ASN A 77 -19.90 -4.34 24.10
C ASN A 77 -20.56 -5.57 24.74
N VAL A 78 -21.85 -5.46 25.10
CA VAL A 78 -22.62 -6.59 25.63
C VAL A 78 -22.64 -7.73 24.62
N MET A 79 -22.97 -7.44 23.36
CA MET A 79 -22.99 -8.45 22.29
C MET A 79 -21.60 -9.04 22.01
N HIS A 80 -20.54 -8.24 22.06
CA HIS A 80 -19.17 -8.73 21.86
C HIS A 80 -18.80 -9.81 22.89
N SER A 81 -19.30 -9.71 24.13
CA SER A 81 -19.05 -10.72 25.18
C SER A 81 -19.60 -12.13 24.86
N TYR A 82 -20.41 -12.28 23.80
CA TYR A 82 -20.96 -13.56 23.34
C TYR A 82 -20.24 -14.15 22.11
N LEU A 83 -19.25 -13.46 21.55
CA LEU A 83 -18.49 -13.93 20.38
C LEU A 83 -17.49 -15.03 20.77
N THR A 84 -17.54 -16.14 20.06
CA THR A 84 -16.75 -17.35 20.33
C THR A 84 -15.39 -17.33 19.63
N TYR A 85 -14.41 -16.60 20.16
CA TYR A 85 -13.11 -16.40 19.47
C TYR A 85 -12.34 -17.70 19.17
N ASP A 86 -12.50 -18.73 20.00
CA ASP A 86 -11.90 -20.06 19.80
C ASP A 86 -12.56 -20.88 18.69
N ASP A 87 -13.74 -20.45 18.20
CA ASP A 87 -14.41 -20.99 17.01
C ASP A 87 -14.67 -19.84 16.01
N PRO A 88 -13.66 -19.42 15.23
CA PRO A 88 -13.76 -18.23 14.37
C PRO A 88 -14.86 -18.32 13.30
N GLU A 89 -15.18 -19.54 12.84
CA GLU A 89 -16.28 -19.80 11.91
C GLU A 89 -17.63 -19.50 12.56
N ASN A 90 -17.82 -19.93 13.81
CA ASN A 90 -19.01 -19.58 14.57
C ASN A 90 -19.02 -18.10 14.96
N ALA A 91 -17.90 -17.52 15.40
CA ALA A 91 -17.79 -16.09 15.70
C ALA A 91 -18.18 -15.21 14.50
N PHE A 92 -17.77 -15.57 13.28
CA PHE A 92 -18.15 -14.86 12.07
C PHE A 92 -19.66 -14.95 11.78
N LYS A 93 -20.27 -16.12 12.00
CA LYS A 93 -21.74 -16.28 11.90
C LYS A 93 -22.46 -15.45 12.95
N GLN A 94 -21.96 -15.46 14.19
CA GLN A 94 -22.49 -14.67 15.29
C GLN A 94 -22.41 -13.17 14.97
N LEU A 95 -21.26 -12.67 14.51
CA LEU A 95 -21.06 -11.28 14.09
C LEU A 95 -22.08 -10.88 13.01
N THR A 96 -22.23 -11.72 11.98
CA THR A 96 -23.16 -11.47 10.87
C THR A 96 -24.61 -11.41 11.36
N GLU A 97 -25.03 -12.35 12.21
CA GLU A 97 -26.38 -12.38 12.76
C GLU A 97 -26.63 -11.20 13.72
N MET A 98 -25.63 -10.78 14.52
CA MET A 98 -25.71 -9.59 15.37
C MET A 98 -25.95 -8.33 14.54
N PHE A 99 -25.25 -8.14 13.42
CA PHE A 99 -25.48 -7.02 12.51
C PHE A 99 -26.84 -7.07 11.81
N LYS A 100 -27.29 -8.27 11.43
CA LYS A 100 -28.58 -8.50 10.77
C LYS A 100 -29.76 -8.21 11.70
N THR A 101 -29.68 -8.66 12.96
CA THR A 101 -30.71 -8.49 13.99
C THR A 101 -30.58 -7.18 14.77
N ARG A 102 -29.61 -6.32 14.43
CA ARG A 102 -29.29 -5.06 15.13
C ARG A 102 -30.51 -4.22 15.49
N GLN A 103 -31.47 -4.11 14.58
CA GLN A 103 -32.68 -3.28 14.79
C GLN A 103 -33.59 -3.82 15.90
N GLU A 104 -33.48 -5.10 16.27
CA GLU A 104 -34.31 -5.75 17.28
C GLU A 104 -33.79 -5.48 18.70
N TRP A 105 -32.47 -5.50 18.89
CA TRP A 105 -31.85 -5.38 20.21
C TRP A 105 -31.30 -3.98 20.51
N THR A 106 -31.08 -3.12 19.51
CA THR A 106 -30.54 -1.75 19.72
C THR A 106 -31.45 -0.85 20.55
N GLU A 107 -32.74 -1.16 20.68
CA GLU A 107 -33.71 -0.39 21.49
C GLU A 107 -33.77 -0.87 22.95
N LEU A 108 -33.22 -2.05 23.24
CA LEU A 108 -33.18 -2.63 24.59
C LEU A 108 -32.11 -1.96 25.44
N ASP A 109 -32.19 -2.07 26.77
CA ASP A 109 -31.06 -1.74 27.64
C ASP A 109 -30.03 -2.87 27.65
N GLU A 110 -28.88 -2.69 28.32
CA GLU A 110 -27.78 -3.66 28.32
C GLU A 110 -28.21 -5.03 28.88
N ALA A 111 -29.09 -5.05 29.89
CA ALA A 111 -29.66 -6.27 30.43
C ALA A 111 -30.57 -6.97 29.41
N GLY A 112 -31.45 -6.24 28.73
CA GLY A 112 -32.29 -6.77 27.66
C GLY A 112 -31.48 -7.27 26.46
N VAL A 113 -30.35 -6.63 26.14
CA VAL A 113 -29.44 -7.10 25.09
C VAL A 113 -28.78 -8.43 25.48
N ALA A 114 -28.38 -8.59 26.74
CA ALA A 114 -27.88 -9.87 27.25
C ALA A 114 -28.96 -10.96 27.19
N GLU A 115 -30.18 -10.67 27.66
CA GLU A 115 -31.31 -11.60 27.56
C GLU A 115 -31.65 -11.96 26.11
N TYR A 116 -31.54 -11.01 25.17
CA TYR A 116 -31.75 -11.26 23.74
C TYR A 116 -30.67 -12.21 23.20
N ALA A 117 -29.40 -11.97 23.52
CA ALA A 117 -28.30 -12.84 23.11
C ALA A 117 -28.47 -14.28 23.64
N GLU A 118 -28.86 -14.43 24.91
CA GLU A 118 -29.03 -15.75 25.54
C GLU A 118 -30.30 -16.47 25.09
N ASN A 119 -31.45 -15.79 25.10
CA ASN A 119 -32.75 -16.43 24.92
C ASN A 119 -33.23 -16.45 23.46
N GLN A 120 -32.90 -15.41 22.68
CA GLN A 120 -33.33 -15.33 21.27
C GLN A 120 -32.27 -15.88 20.33
N LEU A 121 -31.00 -15.51 20.53
CA LEU A 121 -29.90 -16.00 19.68
C LEU A 121 -29.30 -17.33 20.18
N GLY A 122 -29.59 -17.73 21.43
CA GLY A 122 -29.07 -18.96 22.01
C GLY A 122 -27.57 -18.93 22.30
N TYR A 123 -26.98 -17.74 22.40
CA TYR A 123 -25.56 -17.57 22.63
C TYR A 123 -25.21 -17.75 24.10
N ARG A 124 -23.95 -18.10 24.37
CA ARG A 124 -23.40 -18.22 25.71
C ARG A 124 -22.36 -17.15 25.91
N LYS A 125 -22.40 -16.47 27.05
CA LYS A 125 -21.37 -15.51 27.41
C LYS A 125 -20.01 -16.20 27.47
N GLN A 126 -19.00 -15.55 26.91
CA GLN A 126 -17.62 -16.01 26.85
C GLN A 126 -16.78 -15.27 27.89
N ASP A 127 -15.64 -15.84 28.25
CA ASP A 127 -14.67 -15.25 29.19
C ASP A 127 -13.45 -14.74 28.43
N HIS A 128 -13.51 -13.49 27.99
CA HIS A 128 -12.48 -12.85 27.15
C HIS A 128 -12.32 -11.35 27.44
N ASP A 129 -12.67 -10.92 28.66
CA ASP A 129 -12.59 -9.52 29.08
C ASP A 129 -11.16 -8.95 28.92
N ASP A 130 -10.13 -9.75 29.23
CA ASP A 130 -8.73 -9.38 29.04
C ASP A 130 -8.39 -9.16 27.55
N ILE A 131 -8.95 -9.96 26.64
CA ILE A 131 -8.75 -9.82 25.20
C ILE A 131 -9.45 -8.56 24.69
N GLN A 132 -10.65 -8.26 25.20
CA GLN A 132 -11.40 -7.05 24.83
C GLN A 132 -10.68 -5.76 25.25
N GLU A 133 -10.10 -5.73 26.45
CA GLU A 133 -9.29 -4.58 26.86
C GLU A 133 -7.99 -4.46 26.04
N ALA A 134 -7.37 -5.59 25.67
CA ALA A 134 -6.21 -5.58 24.76
C ALA A 134 -6.57 -5.06 23.36
N ILE A 135 -7.69 -5.49 22.78
CA ILE A 135 -8.20 -4.99 21.48
C ILE A 135 -8.44 -3.48 21.53
N LYS A 136 -9.03 -2.99 22.63
CA LYS A 136 -9.29 -1.56 22.82
C LYS A 136 -8.00 -0.75 22.99
N ALA A 137 -7.01 -1.29 23.68
CA ALA A 137 -5.69 -0.66 23.81
C ALA A 137 -4.97 -0.60 22.46
N GLU A 138 -4.97 -1.70 21.70
CA GLU A 138 -4.40 -1.77 20.35
C GLU A 138 -5.10 -0.77 19.41
N ALA A 139 -6.43 -0.72 19.40
CA ALA A 139 -7.18 0.23 18.59
C ALA A 139 -6.82 1.70 18.89
N ALA A 140 -6.51 2.02 20.16
CA ALA A 140 -6.05 3.36 20.55
C ALA A 140 -4.61 3.62 20.09
N GLU A 141 -3.73 2.63 20.23
CA GLU A 141 -2.31 2.70 19.82
C GLU A 141 -2.18 2.92 18.31
N VAL A 142 -2.88 2.12 17.50
CA VAL A 142 -2.83 2.22 16.04
C VAL A 142 -3.59 3.44 15.49
N GLY A 143 -4.26 4.23 16.34
CA GLY A 143 -5.02 5.40 15.92
C GLY A 143 -6.41 5.11 15.35
N ALA A 144 -6.96 3.89 15.51
CA ALA A 144 -8.31 3.50 15.11
C ALA A 144 -9.40 4.10 16.04
N LYS A 145 -9.54 5.42 15.97
CA LYS A 145 -10.45 6.22 16.81
C LYS A 145 -11.92 6.02 16.49
N THR A 146 -12.24 5.59 15.27
CA THR A 146 -13.61 5.36 14.78
C THR A 146 -13.82 3.89 14.42
N VAL A 147 -15.08 3.48 14.30
CA VAL A 147 -15.45 2.15 13.77
C VAL A 147 -16.52 2.36 12.69
N PRO A 148 -16.46 1.65 11.55
CA PRO A 148 -15.47 0.66 11.18
C PRO A 148 -14.10 1.32 10.87
N THR A 149 -13.03 0.57 11.08
CA THR A 149 -11.71 0.91 10.56
C THR A 149 -11.05 -0.39 10.15
N ALA A 150 -10.87 -0.58 8.86
CA ALA A 150 -10.28 -1.75 8.26
C ALA A 150 -8.92 -1.43 7.66
N TYR A 151 -8.05 -2.43 7.62
CA TYR A 151 -6.71 -2.30 7.07
C TYR A 151 -6.29 -3.54 6.30
N VAL A 152 -5.79 -3.31 5.10
CA VAL A 152 -5.08 -4.31 4.31
C VAL A 152 -3.96 -3.64 3.54
N PHE A 153 -2.75 -4.19 3.65
CA PHE A 153 -1.64 -3.85 2.75
C PHE A 153 -1.34 -2.35 2.62
N GLY A 154 -1.21 -1.66 3.76
CA GLY A 154 -0.92 -0.23 3.80
C GLY A 154 -2.12 0.67 3.44
N GLN A 155 -3.30 0.10 3.20
CA GLN A 155 -4.54 0.82 2.92
C GLN A 155 -5.46 0.75 4.13
N VAL A 156 -5.85 1.90 4.65
CA VAL A 156 -6.87 2.02 5.71
C VAL A 156 -8.17 2.48 5.07
N PHE A 157 -9.28 1.83 5.40
CA PHE A 157 -10.58 2.13 4.79
C PHE A 157 -11.74 1.92 5.76
N ASP A 158 -12.89 2.49 5.40
CA ASP A 158 -14.15 2.41 6.14
C ASP A 158 -15.30 1.99 5.21
N GLU A 159 -16.55 2.19 5.61
CA GLU A 159 -17.74 1.81 4.83
C GLU A 159 -18.02 2.65 3.57
N HIS A 160 -17.13 3.60 3.24
CA HIS A 160 -17.25 4.39 2.01
C HIS A 160 -16.47 3.78 0.84
N GLU A 161 -15.54 2.85 1.10
CA GLU A 161 -14.71 2.26 0.07
C GLU A 161 -15.49 1.29 -0.81
N ASP A 162 -15.23 1.29 -2.11
CA ASP A 162 -15.96 0.46 -3.05
C ASP A 162 -15.33 -0.93 -3.26
N ASN A 163 -16.16 -1.92 -3.61
CA ASN A 163 -15.71 -3.31 -3.74
C ASN A 163 -14.67 -3.52 -4.85
N ASN A 164 -14.60 -2.68 -5.89
CA ASN A 164 -13.56 -2.82 -6.91
C ASN A 164 -12.21 -2.38 -6.35
N THR A 165 -12.18 -1.25 -5.63
CA THR A 165 -10.97 -0.77 -4.96
C THR A 165 -10.47 -1.76 -3.91
N ILE A 166 -11.37 -2.32 -3.09
CA ILE A 166 -11.03 -3.38 -2.12
C ILE A 166 -10.48 -4.62 -2.85
N ARG A 167 -11.08 -5.02 -3.98
CA ARG A 167 -10.59 -6.14 -4.81
C ARG A 167 -9.17 -5.91 -5.30
N ASP A 168 -8.89 -4.71 -5.79
CA ASP A 168 -7.58 -4.34 -6.28
C ASP A 168 -6.54 -4.40 -5.16
N TRP A 169 -6.89 -3.96 -3.95
CA TRP A 169 -6.00 -4.06 -2.79
C TRP A 169 -5.77 -5.50 -2.33
N PHE A 170 -6.80 -6.34 -2.27
CA PHE A 170 -6.63 -7.75 -1.93
C PHE A 170 -5.79 -8.50 -2.97
N ASN A 171 -6.01 -8.23 -4.26
CA ASN A 171 -5.17 -8.80 -5.31
C ASN A 171 -3.72 -8.30 -5.21
N ALA A 172 -3.49 -7.01 -4.95
CA ALA A 172 -2.16 -6.44 -4.75
C ALA A 172 -1.43 -7.06 -3.55
N ALA A 173 -2.16 -7.17 -2.44
CA ALA A 173 -1.67 -7.76 -1.20
C ALA A 173 -1.32 -9.23 -1.43
N TYR A 174 -2.22 -9.98 -2.07
CA TYR A 174 -2.03 -11.40 -2.35
C TYR A 174 -0.85 -11.60 -3.28
N GLN A 175 -0.78 -10.88 -4.40
CA GLN A 175 0.37 -10.93 -5.32
C GLN A 175 1.69 -10.64 -4.61
N THR A 176 1.70 -9.69 -3.67
CA THR A 176 2.92 -9.35 -2.91
C THR A 176 3.26 -10.42 -1.88
N ALA A 177 2.28 -10.98 -1.20
CA ALA A 177 2.48 -11.94 -0.11
C ALA A 177 2.70 -13.38 -0.61
N THR A 178 2.15 -13.76 -1.77
CA THR A 178 2.39 -15.05 -2.44
C THR A 178 3.42 -14.99 -3.53
N GLN A 179 4.12 -13.87 -3.68
CA GLN A 179 5.31 -13.85 -4.50
C GLN A 179 6.34 -14.77 -3.84
N THR A 180 6.30 -16.07 -4.18
CA THR A 180 7.41 -17.02 -3.96
C THR A 180 8.53 -16.77 -4.99
N ALA A 181 8.69 -15.50 -5.40
CA ALA A 181 9.96 -15.08 -5.92
C ALA A 181 10.83 -14.91 -4.67
N VAL A 182 11.82 -15.78 -4.52
CA VAL A 182 13.16 -15.22 -4.29
C VAL A 182 13.26 -14.13 -5.35
N PHE A 183 13.13 -12.85 -4.95
CA PHE A 183 13.38 -11.77 -5.87
C PHE A 183 14.83 -11.93 -6.26
N ASP A 184 15.02 -12.62 -7.37
CA ASP A 184 16.30 -12.75 -8.00
C ASP A 184 16.54 -11.42 -8.71
N PHE A 185 16.85 -10.40 -7.91
CA PHE A 185 17.36 -9.11 -8.33
C PHE A 185 18.78 -9.23 -8.91
N ALA A 186 19.18 -10.44 -9.31
CA ALA A 186 20.42 -10.78 -9.98
C ALA A 186 20.68 -9.81 -11.13
N ALA A 187 21.45 -8.78 -10.82
CA ALA A 187 22.00 -7.85 -11.80
C ALA A 187 22.79 -8.60 -12.89
N ASP A 188 23.31 -9.80 -12.58
CA ASP A 188 23.97 -10.73 -13.49
C ASP A 188 23.04 -11.41 -14.51
N LYS A 189 21.71 -11.25 -14.37
CA LYS A 189 20.72 -11.75 -15.34
C LYS A 189 20.21 -10.70 -16.31
N LEU A 190 20.64 -9.45 -16.17
CA LEU A 190 20.20 -8.37 -17.04
C LEU A 190 20.99 -8.35 -18.36
N ASP A 191 20.27 -8.20 -19.47
CA ASP A 191 20.85 -7.99 -20.79
C ASP A 191 21.12 -6.50 -21.02
N LEU A 192 22.26 -6.03 -20.53
CA LEU A 192 22.60 -4.60 -20.49
C LEU A 192 22.86 -3.98 -21.88
N ASP A 193 23.02 -4.79 -22.93
CA ASP A 193 23.25 -4.33 -24.30
C ASP A 193 22.04 -3.57 -24.87
N ASN A 194 20.85 -3.77 -24.29
CA ASN A 194 19.62 -3.07 -24.72
C ASN A 194 19.38 -1.74 -23.98
N VAL A 195 20.23 -1.36 -23.03
CA VAL A 195 20.11 -0.09 -22.31
C VAL A 195 20.42 1.08 -23.24
N THR A 196 19.51 2.05 -23.33
CA THR A 196 19.69 3.24 -24.17
C THR A 196 19.68 4.54 -23.35
N ASP A 197 20.14 5.64 -23.93
CA ASP A 197 20.03 6.98 -23.34
C ASP A 197 18.79 7.77 -23.81
N LYS A 198 17.94 7.13 -24.62
CA LYS A 198 16.78 7.75 -25.24
C LYS A 198 15.60 7.77 -24.27
N ARG A 199 14.65 8.68 -24.53
CA ARG A 199 13.37 8.75 -23.80
C ARG A 199 13.55 8.92 -22.27
N ALA A 200 14.59 9.66 -21.91
CA ALA A 200 15.03 9.88 -20.54
C ALA A 200 15.04 11.38 -20.22
N ILE A 201 15.08 11.68 -18.92
CA ILE A 201 15.54 12.96 -18.38
C ILE A 201 17.05 12.82 -18.21
N LYS A 202 17.81 13.74 -18.78
CA LYS A 202 19.27 13.78 -18.70
C LYS A 202 19.70 14.92 -17.78
N TYR A 203 20.60 14.61 -16.85
CA TYR A 203 21.24 15.59 -15.98
C TYR A 203 22.76 15.39 -15.98
N GLY A 204 23.52 16.45 -16.19
CA GLY A 204 24.97 16.39 -16.45
C GLY A 204 25.32 16.35 -17.95
N GLN A 205 26.62 16.38 -18.23
CA GLN A 205 27.16 16.55 -19.59
C GLN A 205 26.98 15.30 -20.47
N ASP A 206 26.62 15.48 -21.74
CA ASP A 206 26.42 14.38 -22.70
C ASP A 206 27.69 13.57 -22.99
N ASP A 207 28.87 14.13 -22.77
CA ASP A 207 30.18 13.49 -22.93
C ASP A 207 30.79 13.00 -21.62
N ALA A 208 30.07 13.11 -20.48
CA ALA A 208 30.55 12.58 -19.21
C ALA A 208 30.88 11.08 -19.33
N PRO A 209 32.03 10.63 -18.78
CA PRO A 209 32.59 9.31 -19.04
C PRO A 209 31.79 8.16 -18.39
N ILE A 210 30.96 8.48 -17.40
CA ILE A 210 30.11 7.52 -16.70
C ILE A 210 28.64 7.88 -16.94
N LYS A 211 27.87 6.95 -17.49
CA LYS A 211 26.43 7.04 -17.67
C LYS A 211 25.73 6.23 -16.59
N VAL A 212 24.89 6.87 -15.80
CA VAL A 212 24.07 6.22 -14.76
C VAL A 212 22.62 6.23 -15.24
N THR A 213 22.17 5.11 -15.79
CA THR A 213 20.79 4.92 -16.25
C THR A 213 19.92 4.43 -15.11
N GLU A 214 18.85 5.17 -14.80
CA GLU A 214 17.99 4.94 -13.64
C GLU A 214 16.58 4.60 -14.11
N TYR A 215 16.17 3.33 -13.98
CA TYR A 215 14.79 2.92 -14.17
C TYR A 215 14.03 3.04 -12.85
N LEU A 216 13.18 4.06 -12.78
CA LEU A 216 12.46 4.46 -11.58
C LEU A 216 10.95 4.48 -11.87
N ASN A 217 10.13 4.22 -10.85
CA ASN A 217 8.70 4.50 -10.93
C ASN A 217 8.35 5.59 -9.92
N PHE A 218 7.68 6.66 -10.36
CA PHE A 218 7.37 7.80 -9.50
C PHE A 218 6.55 7.43 -8.27
N ARG A 219 5.73 6.38 -8.34
CA ARG A 219 4.91 5.92 -7.21
C ARG A 219 5.68 4.99 -6.27
N CYS A 220 6.74 4.34 -6.74
CA CYS A 220 7.48 3.33 -5.97
C CYS A 220 8.21 3.95 -4.77
N GLN A 221 7.99 3.38 -3.57
CA GLN A 221 8.70 3.82 -2.37
C GLN A 221 10.20 3.52 -2.44
N GLY A 222 10.59 2.41 -3.09
CA GLY A 222 12.00 2.09 -3.32
C GLY A 222 12.72 3.14 -4.18
N SER A 223 12.08 3.59 -5.27
CA SER A 223 12.61 4.67 -6.11
C SER A 223 12.72 6.00 -5.35
N LYS A 224 11.73 6.34 -4.52
CA LYS A 224 11.78 7.51 -3.63
C LYS A 224 12.95 7.41 -2.64
N ASN A 225 13.12 6.26 -1.98
CA ASN A 225 14.20 6.06 -1.02
C ASN A 225 15.59 6.13 -1.68
N PHE A 226 15.72 5.59 -2.90
CA PHE A 226 16.95 5.72 -3.69
C PHE A 226 17.25 7.19 -4.00
N GLU A 227 16.27 7.93 -4.51
CA GLU A 227 16.42 9.34 -4.82
C GLU A 227 16.79 10.15 -3.57
N ASP A 228 16.12 9.93 -2.43
CA ASP A 228 16.43 10.60 -1.16
C ASP A 228 17.87 10.38 -0.68
N LYS A 229 18.41 9.18 -0.91
CA LYS A 229 19.77 8.82 -0.48
C LYS A 229 20.84 9.29 -1.46
N MET A 230 20.59 9.20 -2.76
CA MET A 230 21.61 9.32 -3.79
C MET A 230 21.63 10.65 -4.52
N SER A 231 20.52 11.40 -4.50
CA SER A 231 20.35 12.55 -5.39
C SER A 231 21.44 13.61 -5.22
N GLU A 232 21.74 14.02 -3.98
CA GLU A 232 22.79 15.03 -3.73
C GLU A 232 24.16 14.58 -4.22
N LYS A 233 24.52 13.30 -4.02
CA LYS A 233 25.79 12.73 -4.49
C LYS A 233 25.84 12.68 -6.02
N LEU A 234 24.78 12.18 -6.66
CA LEU A 234 24.73 12.07 -8.13
C LEU A 234 24.71 13.44 -8.80
N GLU A 235 24.02 14.43 -8.21
CA GLU A 235 24.02 15.82 -8.69
C GLU A 235 25.43 16.42 -8.62
N ALA A 236 26.10 16.33 -7.48
CA ALA A 236 27.47 16.85 -7.34
C ALA A 236 28.43 16.23 -8.37
N LEU A 237 28.36 14.91 -8.57
CA LEU A 237 29.19 14.22 -9.55
C LEU A 237 28.85 14.62 -11.00
N ALA A 238 27.57 14.86 -11.30
CA ALA A 238 27.13 15.28 -12.62
C ALA A 238 27.54 16.73 -12.93
N ASP A 239 27.45 17.62 -11.94
CA ASP A 239 27.89 19.01 -12.03
C ASP A 239 29.40 19.13 -12.26
N GLU A 240 30.17 18.21 -11.66
CA GLU A 240 31.61 18.06 -11.91
C GLU A 240 31.95 17.44 -13.28
N GLY A 241 30.95 17.04 -14.06
CA GLY A 241 31.13 16.39 -15.37
C GLY A 241 31.63 14.94 -15.29
N LYS A 242 31.65 14.34 -14.10
CA LYS A 242 32.13 12.97 -13.89
C LYS A 242 31.11 11.93 -14.32
N ILE A 243 29.83 12.22 -14.13
CA ILE A 243 28.73 11.35 -14.55
C ILE A 243 27.69 12.11 -15.37
N GLN A 244 26.84 11.37 -16.08
CA GLN A 244 25.54 11.83 -16.55
C GLN A 244 24.45 10.91 -16.00
N ARG A 245 23.43 11.48 -15.39
CA ARG A 245 22.21 10.77 -15.02
C ARG A 245 21.31 10.63 -16.25
N ILE A 246 20.81 9.42 -16.49
CA ILE A 246 19.84 9.09 -17.55
C ILE A 246 18.62 8.49 -16.85
N ILE A 247 17.65 9.32 -16.51
CA ILE A 247 16.53 8.96 -15.65
C ILE A 247 15.33 8.58 -16.50
N LYS A 248 14.77 7.41 -16.23
CA LYS A 248 13.66 6.83 -16.98
C LYS A 248 12.52 6.46 -16.04
N HIS A 249 11.35 7.04 -16.29
CA HIS A 249 10.12 6.54 -15.67
C HIS A 249 9.73 5.22 -16.35
N VAL A 250 9.56 4.16 -15.56
CA VAL A 250 9.13 2.85 -16.04
C VAL A 250 7.88 2.39 -15.31
N ASP A 251 6.92 1.90 -16.08
CA ASP A 251 5.80 1.13 -15.55
C ASP A 251 6.14 -0.35 -15.51
N ILE A 252 5.86 -0.94 -14.35
CA ILE A 252 5.91 -2.38 -14.14
C ILE A 252 4.48 -2.80 -13.83
N ASP A 253 4.05 -3.92 -14.40
CA ASP A 253 2.72 -4.50 -14.20
C ASP A 253 2.57 -5.10 -12.78
N LYS A 254 2.76 -4.25 -11.78
CA LYS A 254 2.61 -4.54 -10.35
C LYS A 254 1.53 -3.62 -9.79
N ALA A 255 0.59 -4.22 -9.07
CA ALA A 255 -0.55 -3.50 -8.51
C ALA A 255 -0.08 -2.31 -7.64
N GLY A 256 -0.72 -1.15 -7.85
CA GLY A 256 -0.43 0.09 -7.12
C GLY A 256 0.64 1.01 -7.75
N LEU A 257 1.41 0.57 -8.75
CA LEU A 257 2.42 1.42 -9.41
C LEU A 257 1.88 2.28 -10.56
N SER A 258 0.70 1.96 -11.08
CA SER A 258 0.05 2.69 -12.19
C SER A 258 -0.21 4.18 -11.92
N LYS A 259 -0.20 4.61 -10.64
CA LYS A 259 -0.28 6.03 -10.27
C LYS A 259 0.97 6.81 -10.72
N GLY A 260 2.12 6.14 -10.82
CA GLY A 260 3.35 6.74 -11.32
C GLY A 260 3.24 7.12 -12.79
N GLU A 261 2.57 6.28 -13.59
CA GLU A 261 2.27 6.54 -15.00
C GLU A 261 1.47 7.83 -15.17
N VAL A 262 0.44 8.02 -14.33
CA VAL A 262 -0.46 9.17 -14.46
C VAL A 262 0.28 10.48 -14.26
N ILE A 263 1.12 10.59 -13.23
CA ILE A 263 1.91 11.81 -13.01
C ILE A 263 3.01 11.98 -14.06
N ASN A 264 3.56 10.88 -14.59
CA ASN A 264 4.53 10.92 -15.69
C ASN A 264 3.96 11.57 -16.97
N ARG A 265 2.64 11.53 -17.19
CA ARG A 265 2.00 12.21 -18.33
C ARG A 265 2.14 13.74 -18.34
N PHE A 266 2.61 14.33 -17.23
CA PHE A 266 2.79 15.78 -17.06
C PHE A 266 4.26 16.23 -17.07
N VAL A 267 5.21 15.28 -17.15
CA VAL A 267 6.64 15.58 -17.21
C VAL A 267 7.04 16.06 -18.61
N ASP A 268 7.67 17.21 -18.72
CA ASP A 268 8.00 17.87 -19.98
C ASP A 268 9.36 17.43 -20.51
N TYR A 269 9.44 16.22 -21.05
CA TYR A 269 10.68 15.65 -21.60
C TYR A 269 11.27 16.45 -22.78
N SER A 270 10.53 17.41 -23.35
CA SER A 270 11.04 18.28 -24.42
C SER A 270 12.01 19.34 -23.90
N ASP A 271 11.91 19.68 -22.61
CA ASP A 271 12.78 20.60 -21.89
C ASP A 271 13.46 19.86 -20.74
N GLN A 272 14.73 19.51 -20.92
CA GLN A 272 15.47 18.67 -19.97
C GLN A 272 15.65 19.32 -18.60
N GLU A 273 15.86 20.64 -18.55
CA GLU A 273 16.01 21.37 -17.30
C GLU A 273 14.68 21.35 -16.52
N LYS A 274 13.58 21.60 -17.23
CA LYS A 274 12.24 21.55 -16.65
C LYS A 274 11.87 20.14 -16.23
N ALA A 275 12.08 19.13 -17.08
CA ALA A 275 11.82 17.73 -16.75
C ALA A 275 12.57 17.31 -15.48
N TYR A 276 13.83 17.71 -15.33
CA TYR A 276 14.61 17.40 -14.14
C TYR A 276 14.04 18.06 -12.87
N LYS A 277 13.66 19.33 -12.95
CA LYS A 277 12.96 20.02 -11.84
C LYS A 277 11.67 19.32 -11.47
N GLN A 278 10.89 18.90 -12.46
CA GLN A 278 9.64 18.16 -12.23
C GLN A 278 9.89 16.80 -11.60
N PHE A 279 10.90 16.06 -12.06
CA PHE A 279 11.33 14.80 -11.45
C PHE A 279 11.64 14.96 -9.95
N LYS A 280 12.44 15.98 -9.60
CA LYS A 280 12.78 16.30 -8.21
C LYS A 280 11.54 16.65 -7.39
N GLU A 281 10.67 17.50 -7.92
CA GLU A 281 9.46 17.94 -7.23
C GLU A 281 8.46 16.80 -7.01
N VAL A 282 8.26 15.93 -8.01
CA VAL A 282 7.39 14.74 -7.92
C VAL A 282 7.85 13.82 -6.80
N PHE A 283 9.15 13.56 -6.67
CA PHE A 283 9.67 12.78 -5.55
C PHE A 283 9.64 13.55 -4.23
N ALA A 284 10.00 14.83 -4.19
CA ALA A 284 9.93 15.64 -2.96
C ALA A 284 8.52 15.63 -2.34
N ARG A 285 7.49 15.71 -3.19
CA ARG A 285 6.07 15.73 -2.80
C ARG A 285 5.41 14.35 -2.87
N HIS A 286 6.19 13.26 -2.93
CA HIS A 286 5.69 11.88 -3.07
C HIS A 286 4.54 11.55 -2.12
N GLY A 287 4.65 11.95 -0.85
CA GLY A 287 3.61 11.71 0.16
C GLY A 287 2.27 12.39 -0.11
N GLU A 288 2.27 13.53 -0.81
CA GLU A 288 1.08 14.38 -1.01
C GLU A 288 0.14 13.82 -2.08
N TRP A 289 0.69 13.27 -3.17
CA TRP A 289 -0.11 12.82 -4.31
C TRP A 289 -0.25 11.29 -4.39
N LYS A 290 0.63 10.51 -3.74
CA LYS A 290 0.63 9.05 -3.90
C LYS A 290 -0.61 8.35 -3.35
N THR A 291 -1.30 8.99 -2.41
CA THR A 291 -2.48 8.51 -1.71
C THR A 291 -3.78 8.90 -2.40
N THR A 292 -3.76 9.90 -3.29
CA THR A 292 -4.95 10.32 -4.03
C THR A 292 -5.36 9.29 -5.07
N ASP A 293 -6.62 9.33 -5.50
CA ASP A 293 -7.11 8.51 -6.62
C ASP A 293 -6.54 9.02 -7.95
N PHE A 294 -6.81 8.32 -9.05
CA PHE A 294 -6.25 8.70 -10.36
C PHE A 294 -6.67 10.11 -10.80
N ARG A 295 -7.89 10.54 -10.44
CA ARG A 295 -8.35 11.90 -10.72
C ARG A 295 -7.61 12.92 -9.87
N GLY A 296 -7.44 12.65 -8.59
CA GLY A 296 -6.70 13.50 -7.67
C GLY A 296 -5.24 13.69 -8.07
N ILE A 297 -4.58 12.73 -8.71
CA ILE A 297 -3.23 12.92 -9.27
C ILE A 297 -3.24 13.94 -10.42
N VAL A 298 -4.25 13.86 -11.30
CA VAL A 298 -4.41 14.81 -12.40
C VAL A 298 -4.66 16.22 -11.86
N ASP A 299 -5.59 16.35 -10.91
CA ASP A 299 -5.91 17.65 -10.30
C ASP A 299 -4.70 18.18 -9.51
N TYR A 300 -3.97 17.34 -8.79
CA TYR A 300 -2.73 17.73 -8.11
C TYR A 300 -1.66 18.24 -9.10
N ALA A 301 -1.43 17.51 -10.19
CA ALA A 301 -0.46 17.93 -11.21
C ALA A 301 -0.82 19.28 -11.84
N ILE A 302 -2.10 19.51 -12.13
CA ILE A 302 -2.56 20.75 -12.80
C ILE A 302 -2.68 21.91 -11.80
N GLU A 303 -3.33 21.71 -10.67
CA GLU A 303 -3.73 22.78 -9.76
C GLU A 303 -2.65 23.09 -8.71
N THR A 304 -1.95 22.06 -8.24
CA THR A 304 -0.91 22.23 -7.21
C THR A 304 0.46 22.43 -7.83
N LEU A 305 0.85 21.58 -8.77
CA LEU A 305 2.17 21.67 -9.42
C LEU A 305 2.19 22.62 -10.62
N SER A 306 1.01 23.06 -11.10
CA SER A 306 0.89 23.90 -12.31
C SER A 306 1.49 23.26 -13.58
N TYR A 307 1.56 21.93 -13.62
CA TYR A 307 2.09 21.20 -14.77
C TYR A 307 1.08 21.17 -15.92
N GLN A 308 1.62 21.14 -17.14
CA GLN A 308 0.83 21.00 -18.36
C GLN A 308 0.87 19.55 -18.82
N TYR A 309 -0.27 19.03 -19.29
CA TYR A 309 -0.36 17.68 -19.82
C TYR A 309 0.51 17.53 -21.08
N GLN A 310 1.37 16.50 -21.10
CA GLN A 310 2.32 16.22 -22.19
C GLN A 310 1.96 14.98 -23.00
N GLY A 311 1.17 14.05 -22.43
CA GLY A 311 0.71 12.86 -23.15
C GLY A 311 1.78 11.80 -23.38
N ASN A 312 2.69 11.62 -22.42
CA ASN A 312 3.89 10.76 -22.50
C ASN A 312 3.63 9.23 -22.54
N ARG A 313 2.43 8.78 -22.90
CA ARG A 313 2.08 7.35 -22.90
C ARG A 313 2.96 6.52 -23.83
N LEU A 314 3.18 7.00 -25.07
CA LEU A 314 4.05 6.29 -26.02
C LEU A 314 5.50 6.20 -25.53
N GLN A 315 5.99 7.26 -24.89
CA GLN A 315 7.33 7.26 -24.30
C GLN A 315 7.43 6.19 -23.21
N ASN A 316 6.43 6.12 -22.34
CA ASN A 316 6.37 5.15 -21.27
C ASN A 316 6.30 3.70 -21.78
N ASP A 317 5.48 3.45 -22.81
CA ASP A 317 5.39 2.11 -23.44
C ASP A 317 6.73 1.67 -24.04
N ILE A 318 7.49 2.60 -24.64
CA ILE A 318 8.83 2.31 -25.18
C ILE A 318 9.83 2.01 -24.06
N VAL A 319 9.82 2.81 -22.99
CA VAL A 319 10.73 2.59 -21.84
C VAL A 319 10.39 1.29 -21.13
N LYS A 320 9.11 0.93 -21.00
CA LYS A 320 8.67 -0.36 -20.47
C LYS A 320 9.18 -1.51 -21.32
N ALA A 321 9.02 -1.45 -22.64
CA ALA A 321 9.52 -2.49 -23.54
C ALA A 321 11.06 -2.62 -23.48
N GLU A 322 11.79 -1.51 -23.36
CA GLU A 322 13.25 -1.53 -23.13
C GLU A 322 13.59 -2.20 -21.80
N PHE A 323 12.87 -1.85 -20.72
CA PHE A 323 13.09 -2.42 -19.40
C PHE A 323 12.80 -3.92 -19.36
N GLU A 324 11.74 -4.38 -20.03
CA GLU A 324 11.43 -5.80 -20.19
C GLU A 324 12.49 -6.52 -21.03
N ALA A 325 13.01 -5.88 -22.08
CA ALA A 325 14.05 -6.46 -22.93
C ALA A 325 15.37 -6.69 -22.19
N ILE A 326 15.74 -5.81 -21.23
CA ILE A 326 16.91 -6.03 -20.38
C ILE A 326 16.66 -7.07 -19.27
N GLY A 327 15.44 -7.64 -19.15
CA GLY A 327 15.06 -8.55 -18.07
C GLY A 327 14.68 -7.86 -16.76
N GLY A 328 14.36 -6.56 -16.81
CA GLY A 328 14.00 -5.75 -15.66
C GLY A 328 12.66 -6.15 -15.04
N THR A 329 12.65 -6.35 -13.72
CA THR A 329 11.44 -6.78 -12.97
C THR A 329 11.12 -5.90 -11.76
N ALA A 330 11.99 -4.96 -11.41
CA ALA A 330 11.86 -4.16 -10.19
C ALA A 330 12.43 -2.75 -10.32
N THR A 331 11.85 -1.80 -9.58
CA THR A 331 12.37 -0.44 -9.43
C THR A 331 12.78 -0.20 -7.96
N PRO A 332 13.88 0.52 -7.69
CA PRO A 332 14.81 1.07 -8.67
C PRO A 332 15.68 -0.04 -9.32
N THR A 333 15.99 0.13 -10.59
CA THR A 333 17.08 -0.60 -11.27
C THR A 333 18.02 0.43 -11.85
N ILE A 334 19.27 0.41 -11.43
CA ILE A 334 20.29 1.37 -11.84
C ILE A 334 21.36 0.63 -12.64
N VAL A 335 21.72 1.17 -13.79
CA VAL A 335 22.75 0.61 -14.68
C VAL A 335 23.85 1.64 -14.89
N VAL A 336 25.10 1.25 -14.71
CA VAL A 336 26.27 2.10 -14.94
C VAL A 336 27.02 1.61 -16.18
N ASN A 337 27.15 2.48 -17.19
CA ASN A 337 27.83 2.23 -18.47
C ASN A 337 27.36 0.99 -19.25
N SER A 338 26.15 0.50 -19.00
CA SER A 338 25.70 -0.81 -19.53
C SER A 338 26.62 -1.98 -19.15
N GLU A 339 27.43 -1.82 -18.09
CA GLU A 339 28.41 -2.82 -17.63
C GLU A 339 27.98 -3.46 -16.31
N LYS A 340 27.38 -2.65 -15.42
CA LYS A 340 27.03 -3.06 -14.06
C LYS A 340 25.64 -2.56 -13.71
N ALA A 341 24.86 -3.41 -13.05
CA ALA A 341 23.55 -3.03 -12.55
C ALA A 341 23.41 -3.22 -11.03
N PHE A 342 22.48 -2.48 -10.46
CA PHE A 342 22.12 -2.42 -9.04
C PHE A 342 20.60 -2.38 -8.95
N VAL A 343 20.00 -3.36 -8.28
CA VAL A 343 18.54 -3.58 -8.34
C VAL A 343 17.96 -3.64 -6.93
N GLY A 344 16.83 -2.97 -6.74
CA GLY A 344 16.02 -3.08 -5.52
C GLY A 344 16.52 -2.19 -4.37
N PRO A 345 16.19 -2.55 -3.12
CA PRO A 345 16.29 -1.64 -1.97
C PRO A 345 17.72 -1.32 -1.53
N THR A 346 18.73 -2.11 -1.91
CA THR A 346 20.15 -1.87 -1.59
C THR A 346 20.91 -1.15 -2.70
N ALA A 347 20.24 -0.82 -3.81
CA ALA A 347 20.88 -0.23 -4.98
C ALA A 347 21.63 1.07 -4.65
N SER A 348 21.18 1.82 -3.64
CA SER A 348 21.85 3.03 -3.16
C SER A 348 23.25 2.77 -2.61
N GLU A 349 23.37 1.85 -1.64
CA GLU A 349 24.63 1.56 -0.96
C GLU A 349 25.66 0.97 -1.93
N ASP A 350 25.23 0.00 -2.74
CA ASP A 350 26.10 -0.71 -3.68
C ASP A 350 26.60 0.23 -4.81
N LEU A 351 25.72 1.10 -5.33
CA LEU A 351 26.08 2.09 -6.34
C LEU A 351 27.07 3.12 -5.78
N ALA A 352 26.84 3.60 -4.55
CA ALA A 352 27.69 4.61 -3.94
C ALA A 352 29.14 4.13 -3.83
N ALA A 353 29.33 2.89 -3.37
CA ALA A 353 30.66 2.26 -3.26
C ALA A 353 31.30 2.06 -4.64
N TYR A 354 30.54 1.60 -5.63
CA TYR A 354 31.03 1.39 -6.99
C TYR A 354 31.48 2.69 -7.67
N LEU A 355 30.72 3.77 -7.52
CA LEU A 355 31.09 5.07 -8.09
C LEU A 355 32.36 5.64 -7.44
N ASP A 356 32.52 5.49 -6.12
CA ASP A 356 33.73 5.93 -5.43
C ASP A 356 34.98 5.21 -5.94
N GLU A 357 34.88 3.90 -6.23
CA GLU A 357 35.95 3.14 -6.84
C GLU A 357 36.24 3.59 -8.28
N LYS A 358 35.21 3.77 -9.11
CA LYS A 358 35.36 4.11 -10.53
C LYS A 358 35.87 5.53 -10.77
N ILE A 359 35.54 6.47 -9.90
CA ILE A 359 35.95 7.87 -10.01
C ILE A 359 37.37 8.09 -9.47
N ALA A 360 37.85 7.20 -8.59
CA ALA A 360 39.21 7.24 -8.07
C ALA A 360 40.27 6.67 -9.04
N GLN A 361 39.84 5.92 -10.07
CA GLN A 361 40.67 5.38 -11.15
C GLN A 361 40.74 6.38 -12.31
#